data_AF-S6WAX4-F1
#
_entry.id   AF-S6WAX4-F1
#
_cell.length_a   1.000
_cell.length_b   1.000
_cell.length_c   1.000
_cell.angle_alpha   90.00
_cell.angle_beta   90.00
_cell.angle_gamma   90.00
#
_symmetry.space_group_name_H-M   'P 1'
#
loop_
_entity.id
_entity.type
_entity.pdbx_description
1 polymer ?
#
loop_
_entity_poly.entity_id
_entity_poly.type
_entity_poly.pdbx_seq_one_letter_code
_entity_poly.pdbx_strand_id
1 'polypeptide(L)' 'MQDTTTFDLPISGMTCASCAGRVERALAKVPGVNSVTVNLANERAHVSAAPQTDP' A
#
# COMPACT_ATOMS: atom_id res chain seq x y z
N MET A 1 9.42 11.35 -17.12
CA MET A 1 8.10 11.82 -16.63
C MET A 1 7.60 10.68 -15.75
N GLN A 2 7.71 10.81 -14.42
CA GLN A 2 7.37 9.72 -13.49
C GLN A 2 5.98 9.99 -12.97
N ASP A 3 5.00 9.49 -13.70
CA ASP A 3 3.60 9.53 -13.33
C ASP A 3 3.41 8.36 -12.34
N THR A 4 3.47 8.63 -11.04
CA THR A 4 3.29 7.63 -9.99
C THR A 4 2.20 8.13 -9.08
N THR A 5 1.07 7.42 -9.09
CA THR A 5 -0.09 7.76 -8.27
C THR A 5 0.12 7.17 -6.88
N THR A 6 -0.03 8.02 -5.88
CA THR A 6 0.09 7.62 -4.48
C THR A 6 -1.29 7.50 -3.87
N PHE A 7 -1.52 6.38 -3.20
CA PHE A 7 -2.76 6.06 -2.51
C PHE A 7 -2.47 5.90 -1.01
N ASP A 8 -3.20 6.63 -0.17
CA ASP A 8 -3.17 6.45 1.28
C ASP A 8 -4.45 5.73 1.70
N LEU A 9 -4.31 4.48 2.14
CA LEU A 9 -5.43 3.62 2.51
C LEU A 9 -5.43 3.39 4.02
N PRO A 10 -6.53 3.71 4.73
CA PRO A 10 -6.70 3.29 6.12
C PRO A 10 -6.94 1.78 6.18
N ILE A 11 -6.21 1.07 7.04
CA ILE A 11 -6.34 -0.38 7.22
C ILE A 11 -6.87 -0.66 8.62
N SER A 12 -8.11 -1.13 8.71
CA SER A 12 -8.67 -1.59 9.99
C SER A 12 -8.11 -2.94 10.41
N GLY A 13 -7.91 -3.13 11.71
CA GLY A 13 -7.56 -4.43 12.30
C GLY A 13 -6.07 -4.77 12.30
N MET A 14 -5.19 -3.80 12.03
CA MET A 14 -3.74 -3.97 12.22
C MET A 14 -3.39 -3.81 13.70
N THR A 15 -3.60 -4.86 14.49
CA THR A 15 -3.29 -4.85 15.93
C THR A 15 -1.88 -5.35 16.27
N CYS A 16 -1.10 -5.79 15.28
CA CYS A 16 0.23 -6.36 15.48
C CYS A 16 1.15 -6.08 14.30
N ALA A 17 2.45 -5.93 14.57
CA ALA A 17 3.51 -5.79 13.56
C ALA A 17 3.50 -6.94 12.54
N SER A 18 3.14 -8.15 12.97
CA SER A 18 2.99 -9.30 12.07
C SER A 18 1.83 -9.14 11.09
N CYS A 19 0.75 -8.43 11.45
CA CYS A 19 -0.37 -8.14 10.56
C CYS A 19 0.04 -7.09 9.52
N ALA A 20 0.71 -6.02 9.94
CA ALA A 20 1.24 -4.99 9.05
C ALA A 20 2.15 -5.58 7.95
N GLY A 21 3.09 -6.44 8.35
CA GLY A 21 3.98 -7.11 7.39
C GLY A 21 3.26 -8.06 6.42
N ARG A 22 2.12 -8.67 6.81
CA ARG A 22 1.30 -9.46 5.89
C ARG A 22 0.58 -8.58 4.87
N VAL A 23 0.01 -7.46 5.32
CA VAL A 23 -0.69 -6.50 4.48
C VAL A 23 0.27 -5.89 3.45
N GLU A 24 1.45 -5.43 3.89
CA GLU A 24 2.47 -4.85 3.02
C GLU A 24 2.85 -5.83 1.89
N ARG A 25 3.12 -7.08 2.23
CA ARG A 25 3.50 -8.13 1.25
C ARG A 25 2.36 -8.50 0.31
N ALA A 26 1.11 -8.42 0.77
CA ALA A 26 -0.05 -8.65 -0.07
C ALA A 26 -0.24 -7.51 -1.09
N LEU A 27 -0.13 -6.25 -0.64
CA LEU A 27 -0.22 -5.07 -1.50
C LEU A 27 0.94 -4.99 -2.50
N ALA A 28 2.16 -5.37 -2.09
CA ALA A 28 3.33 -5.40 -2.96
C ALA A 28 3.21 -6.45 -4.10
N LYS A 29 2.29 -7.44 -3.97
CA LYS A 29 2.00 -8.41 -5.03
C LYS A 29 0.93 -7.93 -6.01
N VAL A 30 0.26 -6.81 -5.73
CA VAL A 30 -0.78 -6.27 -6.60
C VAL A 30 -0.11 -5.74 -7.88
N PRO A 31 -0.58 -6.15 -9.08
CA PRO A 31 -0.02 -5.67 -10.33
C PRO A 31 -0.18 -4.16 -10.46
N GLY A 32 0.87 -3.47 -10.90
CA GLY A 32 0.91 -2.01 -11.04
C GLY A 32 1.41 -1.26 -9.80
N VAL A 33 1.62 -1.96 -8.67
CA VAL A 33 2.24 -1.37 -7.49
C VAL A 33 3.76 -1.33 -7.64
N ASN A 34 4.35 -0.14 -7.49
CA ASN A 34 5.79 0.06 -7.52
C ASN A 34 6.40 -0.04 -6.12
N SER A 35 5.72 0.52 -5.11
CA SER A 35 6.19 0.52 -3.73
C SER A 35 5.03 0.54 -2.75
N VAL A 36 5.21 -0.09 -1.59
CA VAL A 36 4.24 -0.09 -0.47
C VAL A 36 5.00 0.12 0.82
N THR A 37 4.44 0.97 1.66
CA THR A 37 4.88 1.15 3.03
C THR A 37 3.66 1.10 3.94
N VAL A 38 3.71 0.26 4.98
CA VAL A 38 2.65 0.22 5.99
C VAL A 38 3.15 0.86 7.28
N ASN A 39 2.38 1.79 7.81
CA ASN A 39 2.63 2.42 9.09
C ASN A 39 1.60 1.94 10.12
N LEU A 40 2.07 1.14 11.07
CA LEU A 40 1.25 0.59 12.13
C LEU A 40 0.84 1.65 13.16
N ALA A 41 1.66 2.68 13.38
CA ALA A 41 1.40 3.69 14.41
C ALA A 41 0.17 4.55 14.10
N ASN A 42 -0.16 4.70 12.82
CA ASN A 42 -1.33 5.45 12.35
C ASN A 42 -2.30 4.60 11.52
N GLU A 43 -2.08 3.28 11.47
CA GLU A 43 -2.92 2.31 10.76
C GLU A 43 -3.16 2.66 9.27
N ARG A 44 -2.13 3.21 8.60
CA ARG A 44 -2.19 3.60 7.18
C ARG A 44 -1.25 2.75 6.32
N ALA A 45 -1.71 2.40 5.13
CA ALA A 45 -0.91 1.84 4.06
C ALA A 45 -0.74 2.87 2.95
N HIS A 46 0.51 3.18 2.63
CA HIS A 46 0.89 4.11 1.58
C HIS A 46 1.38 3.32 0.38
N VAL A 47 0.68 3.44 -0.74
CA VAL A 47 0.93 2.64 -1.95
C VAL A 47 1.27 3.59 -3.09
N SER A 48 2.44 3.39 -3.68
CA SER A 48 2.86 4.08 -4.90
C SER A 48 2.69 3.12 -6.06
N ALA A 49 1.76 3.42 -6.96
CA ALA A 49 1.47 2.62 -8.14
C ALA A 49 1.70 3.44 -9.41
N ALA A 50 1.95 2.74 -10.52
CA ALA A 50 1.83 3.35 -11.83
C ALA A 50 0.39 3.90 -11.99
N PRO A 51 0.18 4.93 -12.82
CA PRO A 51 -1.15 5.44 -13.11
C PRO A 51 -1.84 4.36 -13.93
N GLN A 52 -2.61 3.55 -13.24
CA GLN A 52 -3.45 2.55 -13.86
C GLN A 52 -4.64 3.30 -14.46
N THR A 53 -4.50 3.66 -15.73
CA THR A 53 -5.62 4.06 -16.57
C THR A 53 -6.43 2.81 -16.88
N ASP A 54 -7.39 2.48 -16.02
CA ASP A 54 -8.47 1.55 -16.38
C ASP A 54 -9.65 2.41 -16.89
N PRO A 55 -10.07 2.28 -18.17
CA PRO A 55 -11.20 3.03 -18.73
C PRO A 55 -12.58 2.56 -18.25
#